data_AF-A0A956LD83-F1
#
_entry.id   AF-A0A956LD83-F1
#
_cell.length_a   1.000
_cell.length_b   1.000
_cell.length_c   1.000
_cell.angle_alpha   90.00
_cell.angle_beta   90.00
_cell.angle_gamma   90.00
#
_symmetry.space_group_name_H-M   'P 1'
#
loop_
_entity.id
_entity.type
_entity.pdbx_description
1 polymer ?
#
loop_
_entity_poly.entity_id
_entity_poly.type
_entity_poly.pdbx_seq_one_letter_code
_entity_poly.pdbx_strand_id
1 'polypeptide(L)'
;ALLGGDMERARPCQEGAFATLDLSPRDYHRIHMPLTGQLREMVHVPGALFSVSPLTARMVPELFARNERVAALFDTEAGPMALVLVGAINVASIETVWAGAITPPLGTTIRHWVFDTINRVVLVVPVPCDGTEGVVDVDERDR
;
A
#
# COMPACT_ATOMS: atom_id res chain seq x y z
N ALA A 1 -1.87 10.23 10.03
CA ALA A 1 -1.48 8.96 10.70
C ALA A 1 -1.02 7.88 9.71
N LEU A 2 -1.81 7.52 8.68
CA LEU A 2 -1.50 6.42 7.75
C LEU A 2 -0.12 6.52 7.09
N LEU A 3 0.35 7.72 6.71
CA LEU A 3 1.65 7.91 6.05
C LEU A 3 2.80 8.27 7.02
N GLY A 4 2.77 7.72 8.23
CA GLY A 4 3.82 7.92 9.23
C GLY A 4 3.75 9.24 10.00
N GLY A 5 2.60 9.93 9.96
CA GLY A 5 2.37 11.14 10.76
C GLY A 5 2.95 12.44 10.18
N ASP A 6 3.50 12.40 8.97
CA ASP A 6 4.01 13.57 8.27
C ASP A 6 2.91 14.22 7.40
N MET A 7 2.65 15.51 7.62
CA MET A 7 1.61 16.23 6.86
C MET A 7 2.04 16.53 5.42
N GLU A 8 3.31 16.81 5.17
CA GLU A 8 3.80 17.12 3.82
C GLU A 8 3.64 15.90 2.91
N ARG A 9 3.87 14.72 3.47
CA ARG A 9 3.68 13.43 2.80
C ARG A 9 2.19 13.14 2.51
N ALA A 10 1.29 13.59 3.38
CA ALA A 10 -0.14 13.37 3.24
C ALA A 10 -0.85 14.40 2.36
N ARG A 11 -0.29 15.60 2.22
CA ARG A 11 -0.88 16.72 1.49
C ARG A 11 -1.32 16.35 0.06
N PRO A 12 -0.53 15.62 -0.76
CA PRO A 12 -0.94 15.26 -2.11
C PRO A 12 -2.12 14.28 -2.18
N CYS A 13 -2.39 13.56 -1.10
CA CYS A 13 -3.48 12.58 -1.01
C CYS A 13 -4.75 13.16 -0.36
N GLN A 14 -4.72 14.42 0.11
CA GLN A 14 -5.90 15.08 0.66
C GLN A 14 -6.95 15.24 -0.44
N GLU A 15 -8.20 14.90 -0.13
CA GLU A 15 -9.33 14.93 -1.07
C GLU A 15 -9.14 14.02 -2.31
N GLY A 16 -8.17 13.10 -2.26
CA GLY A 16 -7.93 12.11 -3.31
C GLY A 16 -8.87 10.91 -3.24
N ALA A 17 -8.80 10.06 -4.27
CA ALA A 17 -9.46 8.76 -4.29
C ALA A 17 -8.59 7.70 -3.60
N PHE A 18 -9.22 6.68 -3.01
CA PHE A 18 -8.53 5.54 -2.44
C PHE A 18 -9.29 4.24 -2.74
N ALA A 19 -8.55 3.14 -2.77
CA ALA A 19 -9.09 1.80 -2.81
C ALA A 19 -8.39 0.95 -1.74
N THR A 20 -9.10 0.02 -1.13
CA THR A 20 -8.53 -0.95 -0.18
C THR A 20 -8.76 -2.35 -0.71
N LEU A 21 -7.68 -3.11 -0.82
CA LEU A 21 -7.72 -4.49 -1.30
C LEU A 21 -7.49 -5.43 -0.11
N ASP A 22 -8.46 -6.29 0.17
CA ASP A 22 -8.30 -7.40 1.12
C ASP A 22 -7.87 -8.64 0.36
N LEU A 23 -6.72 -9.22 0.75
CA LEU A 23 -6.16 -10.41 0.13
C LEU A 23 -6.42 -11.60 1.04
N SER A 24 -7.33 -12.47 0.62
CA SER A 24 -7.62 -13.71 1.31
C SER A 24 -6.41 -14.65 1.28
N PRO A 25 -6.27 -15.59 2.24
CA PRO A 25 -5.15 -16.52 2.28
C PRO A 25 -4.94 -17.37 1.02
N ARG A 26 -5.96 -17.48 0.16
CA ARG A 26 -5.91 -18.22 -1.10
C ARG A 26 -5.45 -17.37 -2.28
N ASP A 27 -5.37 -16.06 -2.11
CA ASP A 27 -5.10 -15.12 -3.19
C ASP A 27 -3.61 -15.02 -3.50
N TYR A 28 -3.30 -14.32 -4.59
CA TYR A 28 -1.93 -14.01 -4.95
C TYR A 28 -1.42 -12.83 -4.11
N HIS A 29 -0.46 -13.09 -3.21
CA HIS A 29 0.03 -12.12 -2.23
C HIS A 29 1.16 -11.23 -2.75
N ARG A 30 1.21 -10.96 -4.06
CA ARG A 30 2.11 -9.96 -4.63
C ARG A 30 1.25 -8.86 -5.21
N ILE A 31 1.54 -7.63 -4.78
CA ILE A 31 0.81 -6.45 -5.21
C ILE A 31 1.56 -5.82 -6.38
N HIS A 32 0.79 -5.48 -7.40
CA HIS A 32 1.31 -4.89 -8.62
C HIS A 32 0.97 -3.42 -8.72
N MET A 33 1.88 -2.62 -9.28
CA MET A 33 1.60 -1.23 -9.60
C MET A 33 0.49 -1.18 -10.66
N PRO A 34 -0.58 -0.39 -10.44
CA PRO A 34 -1.66 -0.26 -11.43
C PRO A 34 -1.24 0.57 -12.65
N LEU A 35 -0.18 1.37 -12.52
CA LEU A 35 0.28 2.31 -13.52
C LEU A 35 1.78 2.60 -13.34
N THR A 36 2.45 3.11 -14.38
CA THR A 36 3.88 3.46 -14.33
C THR A 36 4.15 4.60 -13.34
N GLY A 37 5.06 4.38 -12.39
CA GLY A 37 5.46 5.41 -11.42
C GLY A 37 6.96 5.48 -11.17
N GLN A 38 7.43 6.65 -10.77
CA GLN A 38 8.76 6.84 -10.18
C GLN A 38 8.65 6.79 -8.66
N LEU A 39 9.33 5.84 -8.02
CA LEU A 39 9.40 5.79 -6.56
C LEU A 39 10.14 7.01 -6.02
N ARG A 40 9.51 7.74 -5.10
CA ARG A 40 10.07 8.95 -4.46
C ARG A 40 10.50 8.68 -3.03
N GLU A 41 9.64 7.99 -2.31
CA GLU A 41 9.78 7.83 -0.87
C GLU A 41 9.20 6.50 -0.42
N MET A 42 9.80 5.90 0.60
CA MET A 42 9.25 4.76 1.29
C MET A 42 9.33 4.99 2.79
N VAL A 43 8.27 4.64 3.50
CA VAL A 43 8.17 4.79 4.95
C VAL A 43 7.66 3.50 5.54
N HIS A 44 8.48 2.88 6.40
CA HIS A 44 8.03 1.80 7.26
C HIS A 44 7.56 2.39 8.58
N VAL A 45 6.32 2.09 8.94
CA VAL A 45 5.68 2.56 10.17
C VAL A 45 5.40 1.34 11.04
N PRO A 46 6.11 1.18 12.16
CA PRO A 46 5.79 0.19 13.17
C PRO A 46 4.35 0.28 13.67
N GLY A 47 3.78 -0.86 14.03
CA GLY A 47 2.43 -0.92 14.56
C GLY A 47 2.07 -2.30 15.10
N ALA A 48 0.81 -2.48 15.45
CA ALA A 48 0.25 -3.76 15.83
C ALA A 48 0.10 -4.69 14.62
N LEU A 49 -0.32 -5.93 14.84
CA LEU A 49 -0.67 -6.89 13.79
C LEU A 49 -2.08 -7.42 14.04
N PHE A 50 -3.06 -6.52 14.07
CA PHE A 50 -4.45 -6.93 14.16
C PHE A 50 -4.86 -7.68 12.87
N SER A 51 -5.85 -8.56 12.98
CA SER A 51 -6.47 -9.17 11.79
C SER A 51 -7.13 -8.10 10.94
N VAL A 52 -7.06 -8.26 9.61
CA VAL A 52 -7.76 -7.39 8.65
C VAL A 52 -9.09 -7.98 8.18
N SER A 53 -9.59 -9.01 8.85
CA SER A 53 -10.89 -9.60 8.51
C SER A 53 -12.01 -8.55 8.48
N PRO A 54 -13.05 -8.72 7.64
CA PRO A 54 -14.12 -7.73 7.49
C PRO A 54 -14.81 -7.35 8.81
N LEU A 55 -14.87 -8.27 9.78
CA LEU A 55 -15.39 -7.99 11.11
C LEU A 55 -14.44 -7.07 11.91
N THR A 56 -13.14 -7.36 11.90
CA THR A 56 -12.13 -6.59 12.63
C THR A 56 -11.99 -5.18 12.04
N ALA A 57 -12.03 -5.05 10.72
CA ALA A 57 -11.99 -3.77 10.00
C ALA A 57 -13.13 -2.81 10.40
N ARG A 58 -14.31 -3.35 10.73
CA ARG A 58 -15.46 -2.55 11.20
C ARG A 58 -15.37 -2.18 12.68
N MET A 59 -14.71 -3.01 13.49
CA MET A 59 -14.70 -2.85 14.95
C MET A 59 -13.49 -2.08 15.47
N VAL A 60 -12.37 -2.08 14.76
CA VAL A 60 -11.13 -1.44 15.21
C VAL A 60 -10.99 -0.09 14.52
N PRO A 61 -11.16 1.03 15.26
CA PRO A 61 -10.94 2.36 14.71
C PRO A 61 -9.50 2.49 14.20
N GLU A 62 -9.35 3.11 13.05
CA GLU A 62 -8.05 3.37 12.42
C GLU A 62 -7.18 2.12 12.24
N LEU A 63 -7.80 0.94 12.04
CA LEU A 63 -7.12 -0.36 11.93
C LEU A 63 -5.84 -0.29 11.08
N PHE A 64 -5.94 0.25 9.86
CA PHE A 64 -4.82 0.33 8.93
C PHE A 64 -3.71 1.28 9.41
N ALA A 65 -4.04 2.34 10.15
CA ALA A 65 -3.05 3.25 10.70
C ALA A 65 -2.42 2.74 12.00
N ARG A 66 -3.07 1.77 12.67
CA ARG A 66 -2.55 1.11 13.87
C ARG A 66 -1.70 -0.12 13.55
N ASN A 67 -1.95 -0.78 12.42
CA ASN A 67 -1.13 -1.90 12.00
C ASN A 67 0.23 -1.47 11.47
N GLU A 68 1.22 -2.36 11.62
CA GLU A 68 2.51 -2.22 10.96
C GLU A 68 2.31 -2.17 9.44
N ARG A 69 3.03 -1.28 8.77
CA ARG A 69 2.85 -1.04 7.34
C ARG A 69 4.06 -0.42 6.68
N VAL A 70 4.09 -0.52 5.35
CA VAL A 70 5.03 0.19 4.48
C VAL A 70 4.22 1.03 3.50
N ALA A 71 4.43 2.35 3.52
CA ALA A 71 3.88 3.27 2.54
C ALA A 71 4.97 3.63 1.51
N ALA A 72 4.68 3.45 0.23
CA ALA A 72 5.54 3.84 -0.87
C ALA A 72 4.85 4.93 -1.70
N LEU A 73 5.55 6.04 -1.92
CA LEU A 73 5.05 7.20 -2.64
C LEU A 73 5.68 7.27 -4.02
N PHE A 74 4.84 7.49 -5.01
CA PHE A 74 5.20 7.50 -6.41
C PHE A 74 4.74 8.80 -7.08
N ASP A 75 5.59 9.32 -7.95
CA ASP A 75 5.18 10.28 -8.97
C ASP A 75 4.70 9.50 -10.19
N THR A 76 3.52 9.85 -10.69
CA THR A 76 2.90 9.17 -11.82
C THR A 76 2.29 10.13 -12.82
N GLU A 77 1.95 9.64 -14.02
CA GLU A 77 1.26 10.44 -15.03
C GLU A 77 -0.15 10.89 -14.57
N ALA A 78 -0.79 10.12 -13.69
CA ALA A 78 -2.07 10.47 -13.08
C ALA A 78 -1.94 11.39 -11.85
N GLY A 79 -0.71 11.77 -11.48
CA GLY A 79 -0.39 12.54 -10.28
C GLY A 79 0.24 11.69 -9.16
N PRO A 80 0.44 12.27 -7.97
CA PRO A 80 1.04 11.58 -6.83
C PRO A 80 0.18 10.39 -6.36
N MET A 81 0.81 9.24 -6.13
CA MET A 81 0.13 8.02 -5.69
C MET A 81 0.84 7.42 -4.47
N ALA A 82 0.08 7.00 -3.47
CA ALA A 82 0.58 6.24 -2.32
C ALA A 82 0.09 4.79 -2.40
N LEU A 83 1.02 3.83 -2.35
CA LEU A 83 0.73 2.41 -2.18
C LEU A 83 1.09 2.00 -0.74
N VAL A 84 0.11 1.52 0.02
CA VAL A 84 0.30 1.17 1.44
C VAL A 84 0.11 -0.34 1.64
N LEU A 85 1.19 -1.02 1.97
CA LEU A 85 1.21 -2.44 2.32
C LEU A 85 0.99 -2.57 3.83
N VAL A 86 -0.15 -3.11 4.26
CA VAL A 86 -0.49 -3.25 5.68
C VAL A 86 -0.30 -4.69 6.12
N GLY A 87 0.56 -4.89 7.11
CA GLY A 87 0.76 -6.18 7.74
C GLY A 87 -0.43 -6.57 8.62
N ALA A 88 -0.67 -7.87 8.75
CA ALA A 88 -1.72 -8.43 9.60
C ALA A 88 -1.21 -9.66 10.35
N ILE A 89 -2.00 -10.16 11.31
CA ILE A 89 -1.71 -11.44 11.95
C ILE A 89 -1.48 -12.53 10.90
N ASN A 90 -0.39 -13.30 11.05
CA ASN A 90 0.10 -14.33 10.12
C ASN A 90 0.58 -13.84 8.73
N VAL A 91 0.40 -12.56 8.38
CA VAL A 91 0.82 -11.97 7.10
C VAL A 91 1.52 -10.64 7.36
N ALA A 92 2.61 -10.70 8.14
CA ALA A 92 3.33 -9.51 8.63
C ALA A 92 4.63 -9.21 7.87
N SER A 93 5.12 -10.16 7.08
CA SER A 93 6.34 -9.98 6.29
C SER A 93 6.05 -9.12 5.07
N ILE A 94 6.78 -8.02 4.93
CA ILE A 94 6.65 -7.09 3.80
C ILE A 94 7.99 -7.00 3.10
N GLU A 95 7.99 -7.28 1.81
CA GLU A 95 9.14 -7.21 0.92
C GLU A 95 8.80 -6.32 -0.28
N THR A 96 9.77 -5.53 -0.73
CA THR A 96 9.63 -4.68 -1.92
C THR A 96 10.71 -5.03 -2.93
N VAL A 97 10.40 -4.90 -4.22
CA VAL A 97 11.35 -5.28 -5.29
C VAL A 97 12.60 -4.40 -5.33
N TRP A 98 12.56 -3.20 -4.74
CA TRP A 98 13.68 -2.25 -4.73
C TRP A 98 14.52 -2.27 -3.44
N ALA A 99 13.95 -2.69 -2.31
CA ALA A 99 14.63 -2.67 -1.01
C ALA A 99 14.68 -4.04 -0.31
N GLY A 100 14.16 -5.10 -0.95
CA GLY A 100 14.10 -6.42 -0.36
C GLY A 100 13.20 -6.46 0.88
N ALA A 101 13.54 -7.34 1.82
CA ALA A 101 12.77 -7.55 3.04
C ALA A 101 12.81 -6.31 3.94
N ILE A 102 11.63 -5.76 4.25
CA ILE A 102 11.46 -4.63 5.16
C ILE A 102 11.06 -5.11 6.56
N THR A 103 10.17 -6.10 6.62
CA THR A 103 9.76 -6.78 7.85
C THR A 103 9.78 -8.29 7.60
N PRO A 104 10.26 -9.11 8.56
CA PRO A 104 10.99 -8.76 9.79
C PRO A 104 12.39 -8.13 9.53
N PRO A 105 13.02 -7.46 10.53
CA PRO A 105 12.64 -7.40 11.95
C PRO A 105 11.57 -6.36 12.28
N LEU A 106 10.74 -6.68 13.27
CA LEU A 106 9.80 -5.75 13.90
C LEU A 106 10.61 -4.60 14.52
N GLY A 107 10.37 -3.38 14.02
CA GLY A 107 11.00 -2.16 14.54
C GLY A 107 10.07 -1.44 15.51
N THR A 108 10.62 -0.56 16.35
CA THR A 108 9.83 0.39 17.17
C THR A 108 9.91 1.82 16.65
N THR A 109 10.84 2.10 15.73
CA THR A 109 11.07 3.40 15.12
C THR A 109 10.60 3.42 13.69
N ILE A 110 9.98 4.54 13.28
CA ILE A 110 9.67 4.80 11.87
C ILE A 110 10.99 4.82 11.09
N ARG A 111 11.05 4.06 10.00
CA ARG A 111 12.18 4.09 9.05
C ARG A 111 11.72 4.74 7.76
N HIS A 112 12.60 5.54 7.19
CA HIS A 112 12.29 6.38 6.05
C HIS A 112 13.45 6.32 5.04
N TRP A 113 13.10 6.16 3.77
CA TRP A 113 14.01 6.14 2.63
C TRP A 113 13.54 7.15 1.60
N VAL A 114 14.48 7.95 1.11
CA VAL A 114 14.28 8.86 -0.03
C VAL A 114 15.06 8.33 -1.22
N PHE A 115 14.44 8.32 -2.38
CA PHE A 115 15.03 7.85 -3.63
C PHE A 115 15.30 9.06 -4.53
N ASP A 116 16.56 9.20 -4.95
CA ASP A 116 17.09 10.28 -5.78
C ASP A 116 17.15 9.91 -7.28
N THR A 117 17.09 8.62 -7.57
CA THR A 117 17.28 8.03 -8.90
C THR A 117 15.96 7.50 -9.47
N ILE A 118 15.90 7.41 -10.80
CA ILE A 118 14.72 6.94 -11.55
C ILE A 118 14.55 5.42 -11.34
N ASN A 119 14.06 5.02 -10.17
CA ASN A 119 13.46 3.70 -10.00
C ASN A 119 12.07 3.77 -10.64
N ARG A 120 12.05 3.65 -11.98
CA ARG A 120 10.81 3.55 -12.74
C ARG A 120 10.23 2.17 -12.46
N VAL A 121 9.25 2.12 -11.57
CA VAL A 121 8.51 0.90 -11.30
C VAL A 121 7.39 0.83 -12.34
N VAL A 122 7.66 0.07 -13.40
CA VAL A 122 6.66 -0.37 -14.35
C VAL A 122 6.30 -1.79 -13.95
N LEU A 123 5.09 -2.01 -13.45
CA LEU A 123 4.62 -3.35 -13.17
C LEU A 123 3.36 -3.61 -14.00
N VAL A 124 3.41 -4.69 -14.78
CA VAL A 124 2.36 -5.09 -15.70
C VAL A 124 1.17 -5.59 -14.90
N VAL A 125 0.01 -4.96 -15.09
CA VAL A 125 -1.27 -5.58 -14.76
C VAL A 125 -1.48 -6.67 -15.82
N PRO A 126 -1.60 -7.97 -15.47
CA PRO A 126 -1.96 -8.97 -16.45
C PRO A 126 -3.37 -8.64 -16.95
N VAL A 127 -3.47 -8.07 -18.14
CA VAL A 127 -4.73 -7.96 -18.87
C VAL A 127 -5.07 -9.39 -19.30
N PRO A 128 -6.22 -9.97 -18.91
CA PRO A 128 -6.63 -11.26 -19.44
C PRO A 128 -6.73 -11.16 -20.96
N CYS A 129 -6.15 -12.12 -21.68
CA CYS A 129 -6.09 -12.14 -23.15
C CYS A 129 -7.47 -12.36 -23.83
N ASP A 130 -8.58 -12.28 -23.09
CA ASP A 130 -9.94 -12.53 -23.57
C ASP A 130 -10.69 -11.27 -24.04
N GLY A 131 -10.03 -10.11 -24.06
CA GLY A 131 -10.62 -8.88 -24.61
C GLY A 131 -11.67 -8.24 -23.72
N THR A 132 -11.82 -8.71 -22.48
CA THR A 132 -12.56 -8.00 -21.44
C THR A 132 -11.63 -6.96 -20.83
N GLU A 133 -11.92 -5.68 -21.00
CA GLU A 133 -11.30 -4.63 -20.18
C GLU A 133 -11.48 -5.04 -18.71
N GLY A 134 -10.37 -5.29 -18.01
CA GLY A 134 -10.39 -5.67 -16.61
C GLY A 134 -10.99 -4.54 -15.80
N VAL A 135 -12.27 -4.66 -15.48
CA VAL A 135 -12.94 -3.81 -14.51
C VAL A 135 -12.26 -4.07 -13.17
N VAL A 136 -11.39 -3.15 -12.74
CA VAL A 136 -11.15 -2.96 -11.32
C VAL A 136 -12.50 -2.44 -10.81
N ASP A 137 -13.28 -3.33 -10.18
CA ASP A 137 -14.54 -2.95 -9.55
C ASP A 137 -14.16 -2.09 -8.33
N VAL A 138 -13.95 -0.80 -8.61
CA VAL A 138 -13.93 0.24 -7.59
C VAL A 138 -15.37 0.31 -7.13
N ASP A 139 -15.62 -0.11 -5.89
CA ASP A 139 -16.93 -0.06 -5.26
C ASP A 139 -17.44 1.40 -5.21
N GLU A 140 -18.00 1.86 -6.33
CA GLU A 140 -18.96 2.95 -6.40
C GLU A 140 -20.35 2.34 -6.15
N ARG A 141 -20.74 2.26 -4.87
CA ARG A 141 -22.11 2.27 -4.32
C ARG A 141 -22.00 2.02 -2.80
N ASP A 142 -22.62 2.75 -1.89
CA ASP A 142 -23.77 3.65 -1.93
C ASP A 142 -23.84 4.32 -0.53
N ARG A 143 -23.88 5.65 -0.47
CA ARG A 143 -24.47 6.53 0.58
C ARG A 143 -23.92 6.56 2.01
#